data_AF-A0A3D4CWR3-F1
#
_entry.id   AF-A0A3D4CWR3-F1
#
_cell.length_a   1.000
_cell.length_b   1.000
_cell.length_c   1.000
_cell.angle_alpha   90.00
_cell.angle_beta   90.00
_cell.angle_gamma   90.00
#
_symmetry.space_group_name_H-M   'P 1'
#
loop_
_entity.id
_entity.type
_entity.pdbx_description
1 polymer ?
#
loop_
_entity_poly.entity_id
_entity_poly.type
_entity_poly.pdbx_seq_one_letter_code
_entity_poly.pdbx_strand_id
1 'polypeptide(L)'
;MKKLIFLLLVFGPPAMAEIEWRDFENADKTKSFQGRLVGYDPLAKKVTVQKKSTLRPVTFRIDLLSKEHRIFVESRAVELEAAGGLRMMFYENVTK
;
A
#
# COMPACT_ATOMS: atom_id res chain seq x y z
N MET A 1 -8.74 -48.57 -21.05
CA MET A 1 -7.70 -47.59 -20.64
C MET A 1 -7.66 -46.46 -21.66
N LYS A 2 -8.10 -45.25 -21.32
CA LYS A 2 -7.88 -44.03 -22.12
C LYS A 2 -7.83 -42.84 -21.17
N LYS A 3 -6.62 -42.29 -20.99
CA LYS A 3 -6.30 -41.23 -20.04
C LYS A 3 -6.81 -39.90 -20.61
N LEU A 4 -7.73 -39.24 -19.91
CA LEU A 4 -8.16 -37.88 -20.20
C LEU A 4 -7.17 -36.93 -19.50
N ILE A 5 -6.38 -36.19 -20.28
CA ILE A 5 -5.46 -35.18 -19.75
C ILE A 5 -6.27 -33.91 -19.51
N PHE A 6 -6.51 -33.58 -18.23
CA PHE A 6 -7.05 -32.29 -17.83
C PHE A 6 -5.93 -31.25 -17.95
N LEU A 7 -6.02 -30.42 -18.99
CA LEU A 7 -5.18 -29.25 -19.18
C LEU A 7 -5.60 -28.18 -18.15
N LEU A 8 -4.83 -28.06 -17.06
CA LEU A 8 -5.04 -27.04 -16.05
C LEU A 8 -4.66 -25.68 -16.64
N LEU A 9 -5.65 -24.91 -17.07
CA LEU A 9 -5.51 -23.48 -17.36
C LEU A 9 -5.12 -22.78 -16.05
N VAL A 10 -3.83 -22.47 -15.90
CA VAL A 10 -3.33 -21.57 -14.87
C VAL A 10 -3.81 -20.17 -15.21
N PHE A 11 -5.04 -19.84 -14.80
CA PHE A 11 -5.47 -18.46 -14.61
C PHE A 11 -4.72 -17.93 -13.40
N GLY A 12 -3.52 -17.39 -13.62
CA GLY A 12 -2.90 -16.51 -12.65
C GLY A 12 -3.82 -15.30 -12.47
N PRO A 13 -4.25 -14.95 -11.25
CA PRO A 13 -5.04 -13.75 -11.05
C PRO A 13 -4.22 -12.55 -11.57
N PRO A 14 -4.83 -11.59 -12.29
CA PRO A 14 -4.14 -10.35 -12.56
C PRO A 14 -3.70 -9.79 -11.22
N ALA A 15 -2.41 -9.48 -11.08
CA ALA A 15 -1.89 -8.69 -9.98
C ALA A 15 -2.48 -7.29 -10.11
N MET A 16 -3.76 -7.16 -9.75
CA MET A 16 -4.37 -5.88 -9.52
C MET A 16 -3.63 -5.30 -8.33
N ALA A 17 -3.09 -4.09 -8.51
CA ALA A 17 -2.68 -3.21 -7.44
C ALA A 17 -3.93 -2.83 -6.63
N GLU A 18 -4.53 -3.82 -5.96
CA GLU A 18 -5.67 -3.65 -5.11
C GLU A 18 -5.14 -2.84 -3.93
N ILE A 19 -5.67 -1.62 -3.80
CA ILE A 19 -5.44 -0.72 -2.68
C ILE A 19 -6.18 -1.33 -1.49
N GLU A 20 -5.59 -2.42 -0.98
CA GLU A 20 -6.20 -3.30 0.00
C GLU A 20 -6.18 -2.63 1.38
N TRP A 21 -7.31 -2.74 2.10
CA TRP A 21 -7.37 -2.36 3.50
C TRP A 21 -6.62 -3.41 4.32
N ARG A 22 -5.62 -2.97 5.09
CA ARG A 22 -4.73 -3.83 5.84
C ARG A 22 -4.56 -3.33 7.28
N ASP A 23 -4.34 -4.26 8.19
CA ASP A 23 -3.84 -3.98 9.53
C ASP A 23 -2.34 -3.67 9.47
N PHE A 24 -1.95 -2.46 9.86
CA PHE A 24 -0.57 -2.03 10.01
C PHE A 24 -0.17 -2.08 11.46
N GLU A 25 0.97 -2.72 11.72
CA GLU A 25 1.60 -2.79 13.04
C GLU A 25 2.82 -1.87 13.12
N ASN A 26 3.08 -1.36 14.31
CA ASN A 26 4.30 -0.64 14.59
C ASN A 26 5.51 -1.58 14.82
N ALA A 27 6.71 -1.01 14.89
CA ALA A 27 7.96 -1.78 14.99
C ALA A 27 8.03 -2.76 16.18
N ASP A 28 7.45 -2.39 17.33
CA ASP A 28 7.40 -3.21 18.54
C ASP A 28 6.16 -4.13 18.61
N LYS A 29 5.26 -4.06 17.60
CA LYS A 29 4.00 -4.81 17.51
C LYS A 29 3.02 -4.59 18.66
N THR A 30 3.15 -3.49 19.41
CA THR A 30 2.23 -3.14 20.52
C THR A 30 1.04 -2.31 20.07
N LYS A 31 1.13 -1.67 18.89
CA LYS A 31 0.07 -0.81 18.33
C LYS A 31 -0.22 -1.22 16.90
N SER A 32 -1.50 -1.27 16.57
CA SER A 32 -1.96 -1.54 15.22
C SER A 32 -3.09 -0.59 14.79
N PHE A 33 -3.28 -0.45 13.49
CA PHE A 33 -4.42 0.27 12.92
C PHE A 33 -4.79 -0.24 11.53
N GLN A 34 -6.07 -0.16 11.18
CA GLN A 34 -6.54 -0.44 9.82
C GLN A 34 -6.38 0.77 8.91
N GLY A 35 -5.77 0.54 7.75
CA GLY A 35 -5.66 1.56 6.71
C GLY A 35 -5.32 0.98 5.36
N ARG A 36 -5.17 1.85 4.36
CA ARG A 36 -4.68 1.48 3.03
C ARG A 36 -3.60 2.45 2.59
N LEU A 37 -2.58 1.95 1.90
CA LEU A 37 -1.49 2.78 1.39
C LEU A 37 -2.03 3.70 0.29
N VAL A 38 -1.74 5.00 0.40
CA VAL A 38 -2.16 6.00 -0.59
C VAL A 38 -1.02 6.87 -1.08
N GLY A 39 0.18 6.69 -0.53
CA GLY A 39 1.38 7.33 -1.04
C GLY A 39 2.63 6.92 -0.27
N TYR A 40 3.78 7.03 -0.93
CA TYR A 40 5.09 6.83 -0.32
C TYR A 40 6.08 7.82 -0.93
N ASP A 41 6.84 8.49 -0.08
CA ASP A 41 7.95 9.36 -0.45
C ASP A 41 9.25 8.64 -0.05
N PRO A 42 9.98 8.05 -1.02
CA PRO A 42 11.23 7.34 -0.74
C PRO A 42 12.37 8.26 -0.30
N LEU A 43 12.36 9.53 -0.72
CA LEU A 43 13.39 10.51 -0.37
C LEU A 43 13.25 10.94 1.09
N ALA A 44 12.02 11.26 1.52
CA ALA A 44 11.72 11.62 2.90
C ALA A 44 11.50 10.40 3.81
N LYS A 45 11.49 9.18 3.26
CA LYS A 45 11.14 7.92 3.96
C LYS A 45 9.81 8.03 4.70
N LYS A 46 8.81 8.63 4.07
CA LYS A 46 7.48 8.86 4.64
C LYS A 46 6.43 8.08 3.88
N VAL A 47 5.59 7.37 4.62
CA VAL A 47 4.43 6.67 4.08
C VAL A 47 3.15 7.42 4.45
N THR A 48 2.20 7.47 3.52
CA THR A 48 0.87 8.01 3.75
C THR A 48 -0.15 6.89 3.69
N VAL A 49 -0.91 6.76 4.78
CA VAL A 49 -1.95 5.74 4.92
C VAL A 49 -3.28 6.43 5.16
N GLN A 50 -4.32 6.04 4.42
CA GLN A 50 -5.68 6.44 4.74
C GLN A 50 -6.22 5.52 5.83
N LYS A 51 -6.59 6.06 6.99
CA LYS A 51 -7.17 5.27 8.09
C LYS A 51 -8.59 4.86 7.74
N LYS A 52 -8.96 3.60 7.97
CA LYS A 52 -10.31 3.09 7.66
C LYS A 52 -11.39 3.76 8.51
N SER A 53 -11.10 4.02 9.78
CA SER A 53 -12.06 4.58 10.73
C SER A 53 -12.45 6.03 10.47
N THR A 54 -11.53 6.85 9.96
CA THR A 54 -11.75 8.29 9.76
C THR A 54 -11.74 8.70 8.29
N LEU A 55 -11.31 7.80 7.40
CA LEU A 55 -11.00 8.08 6.00
C LEU A 55 -10.00 9.22 5.79
N ARG A 56 -9.31 9.66 6.85
CA ARG A 56 -8.30 10.70 6.77
C ARG A 56 -6.94 10.09 6.45
N PRO A 57 -6.17 10.70 5.55
CA PRO A 57 -4.79 10.35 5.30
C PRO A 57 -3.91 10.79 6.47
N VAL A 58 -2.98 9.94 6.86
CA VAL A 58 -1.97 10.22 7.88
C VAL A 58 -0.62 9.87 7.30
N THR A 59 0.32 10.81 7.39
CA THR A 59 1.69 10.65 6.89
C THR A 59 2.64 10.51 8.07
N PHE A 60 3.51 9.52 8.03
CA PHE A 60 4.47 9.24 9.09
C PHE A 60 5.71 8.54 8.54
N ARG A 61 6.78 8.45 9.34
CA ARG A 61 8.03 7.81 8.92
C ARG A 61 7.85 6.29 8.79
N ILE A 62 8.40 5.71 7.72
CA ILE A 62 8.26 4.28 7.42
C ILE A 62 8.91 3.38 8.49
N ASP A 63 9.89 3.88 9.22
CA ASP A 63 10.57 3.18 10.32
C ASP A 63 9.66 2.89 11.53
N LEU A 64 8.53 3.58 11.64
CA LEU A 64 7.52 3.29 12.66
C LEU A 64 6.75 1.99 12.37
N LEU A 65 6.78 1.48 11.13
CA LEU A 65 6.14 0.23 10.76
C LEU A 65 6.99 -0.99 11.13
N SER A 66 6.32 -2.11 11.38
CA SER A 66 6.97 -3.43 11.48
C SER A 66 7.80 -3.72 10.22
N LYS A 67 8.81 -4.59 10.35
CA LYS A 67 9.70 -4.95 9.22
C LYS A 67 8.91 -5.50 8.03
N GLU A 68 7.91 -6.32 8.30
CA GLU A 68 7.04 -6.95 7.29
C GLU A 68 6.25 -5.89 6.52
N HIS A 69 5.71 -4.88 7.22
CA HIS A 69 4.98 -3.79 6.58
C HIS A 69 5.90 -2.83 5.81
N ARG A 70 7.14 -2.64 6.27
CA ARG A 70 8.14 -1.84 5.52
C ARG A 70 8.45 -2.48 4.17
N ILE A 71 8.74 -3.77 4.15
CA ILE A 71 9.01 -4.53 2.91
C ILE A 71 7.82 -4.42 1.95
N PHE A 72 6.59 -4.47 2.48
CA PHE A 72 5.37 -4.31 1.68
C PHE A 72 5.22 -2.91 1.07
N VAL A 73 5.55 -1.85 1.82
CA VAL A 73 5.53 -0.47 1.28
C VAL A 73 6.59 -0.30 0.21
N GLU A 74 7.80 -0.80 0.46
CA GLU A 74 8.93 -0.71 -0.46
C GLU A 74 8.69 -1.50 -1.76
N SER A 75 8.05 -2.68 -1.70
CA SER A 75 7.71 -3.46 -2.89
C SER A 75 6.67 -2.77 -3.79
N ARG A 76 5.91 -1.81 -3.25
CA ARG A 76 4.92 -0.99 -3.97
C ARG A 76 5.37 0.46 -4.17
N ALA A 77 6.66 0.76 -3.95
CA ALA A 77 7.16 2.14 -3.93
C ALA A 77 6.84 2.91 -5.21
N VAL A 78 7.04 2.31 -6.40
CA VAL A 78 6.81 2.97 -7.70
C VAL A 78 5.34 3.38 -7.86
N GLU A 79 4.40 2.48 -7.54
CA GLU A 79 2.96 2.74 -7.63
C GLU A 79 2.52 3.83 -6.63
N LEU A 80 3.07 3.76 -5.41
CA LEU A 80 2.73 4.67 -4.31
C LEU A 80 3.34 6.06 -4.49
N GLU A 81 4.51 6.16 -5.11
CA GLU A 81 5.13 7.43 -5.48
C GLU A 81 4.28 8.15 -6.53
N ALA A 82 3.84 7.43 -7.58
CA ALA A 82 2.95 7.98 -8.59
C ALA A 82 1.60 8.44 -7.99
N ALA A 83 0.98 7.61 -7.15
CA ALA A 83 -0.27 7.95 -6.47
C ALA A 83 -0.11 9.15 -5.50
N GLY A 84 1.00 9.19 -4.76
CA GLY A 84 1.35 10.30 -3.87
C GLY A 84 1.61 11.60 -4.62
N GLY A 85 2.35 11.53 -5.73
CA GLY A 85 2.66 12.66 -6.61
C GLY A 85 1.41 13.28 -7.23
N LEU A 86 0.49 12.46 -7.75
CA LEU A 86 -0.81 12.93 -8.25
C LEU A 86 -1.60 13.67 -7.16
N ARG A 87 -1.64 13.13 -5.94
CA ARG A 87 -2.35 13.76 -4.82
C ARG A 87 -1.78 15.14 -4.47
N MET A 88 -0.45 15.29 -4.46
CA MET A 88 0.20 16.58 -4.18
C MET A 88 -0.19 17.65 -5.21
N MET A 89 -0.25 17.29 -6.50
CA MET A 89 -0.66 18.23 -7.56
C MET A 89 -2.13 18.69 -7.40
N PHE A 90 -3.04 17.82 -6.95
CA PHE A 90 -4.43 18.22 -6.70
C PHE A 90 -4.56 19.20 -5.53
N TYR A 91 -3.85 18.97 -4.41
CA TYR A 91 -3.89 19.90 -3.29
C TYR A 91 -3.32 21.27 -3.67
N GLU A 92 -2.22 21.32 -4.43
CA GLU A 92 -1.63 22.59 -4.87
C GLU A 92 -2.62 23.42 -5.70
N ASN A 93 -3.38 22.78 -6.60
CA ASN A 93 -4.34 23.48 -7.45
C ASN A 93 -5.62 23.95 -6.71
N VAL A 94 -6.01 23.29 -5.61
CA VAL A 94 -7.20 23.67 -4.82
C VAL A 94 -6.90 24.79 -3.82
N THR A 95 -5.62 25.00 -3.48
CA THR A 95 -5.20 26.00 -2.48
C THR A 95 -4.73 27.32 -3.12
N LYS A 96 -4.83 27.44 -4.45
CA LYS A 96 -4.54 28.66 -5.22
C LYS A 96 -5.80 29.49 -5.51
#